data_AF-A0AA48H8R7-F1
#
_entry.id   AF-A0AA48H8R7-F1
#
_cell.length_a   1.000
_cell.length_b   1.000
_cell.length_c   1.000
_cell.angle_alpha   90.00
_cell.angle_beta   90.00
_cell.angle_gamma   90.00
#
_symmetry.space_group_name_H-M   'P 1'
#
loop_
_entity.id
_entity.type
_entity.pdbx_description
1 polymer ?
#
loop_
_entity_poly.entity_id
_entity_poly.type
_entity_poly.pdbx_seq_one_letter_code
_entity_poly.pdbx_strand_id
1 'polypeptide(L)'
;MSDDFDGTLGAAQEPADGSADTSAYHAAVELHHGRIEWLAEHIKRSDFHIDPLVARKILALIERSEPNLFFELRLVRRHDVHSAQKDPQQVEHRNLDMAVEVARRGGFERGFRMRVCHDVGEPRGLEGTYVYRCVKPYRDLALEIVKAEQMQAAYERGEIDFLGRPISSHSCFAEDPNSP
;
A
#
# COMPACT_ATOMS: atom_id res chain seq x y z
N MET A 1 -37.21 -9.01 72.61
CA MET A 1 -37.70 -9.28 71.25
C MET A 1 -36.54 -9.05 70.33
N SER A 2 -35.98 -10.17 69.93
CA SER A 2 -34.96 -10.41 68.91
C SER A 2 -35.47 -10.04 67.53
N ASP A 3 -34.65 -9.35 66.75
CA ASP A 3 -34.64 -9.49 65.29
C ASP A 3 -33.17 -9.47 64.85
N ASP A 4 -32.65 -10.67 64.70
CA ASP A 4 -31.35 -11.00 64.12
C ASP A 4 -31.41 -10.73 62.61
N PHE A 5 -30.66 -9.75 62.12
CA PHE A 5 -30.40 -9.59 60.69
C PHE A 5 -29.00 -10.12 60.38
N ASP A 6 -28.94 -11.43 60.19
CA ASP A 6 -27.78 -12.15 59.65
C ASP A 6 -27.69 -11.84 58.15
N GLY A 7 -27.06 -10.72 57.82
CA GLY A 7 -26.73 -10.31 56.46
C GLY A 7 -25.32 -10.73 56.14
N THR A 8 -25.11 -12.04 55.91
CA THR A 8 -23.88 -12.58 55.35
C THR A 8 -23.60 -11.85 54.04
N LEU A 9 -22.71 -10.86 54.06
CA LEU A 9 -22.14 -10.27 52.86
C LEU A 9 -21.41 -11.40 52.16
N GLY A 10 -22.09 -11.96 51.14
CA GLY A 10 -21.52 -12.94 50.24
C GLY A 10 -20.15 -12.43 49.83
N ALA A 11 -19.12 -13.22 50.12
CA ALA A 11 -17.80 -13.04 49.59
C ALA A 11 -17.98 -12.76 48.10
N ALA A 12 -17.70 -11.52 47.69
CA ALA A 12 -17.59 -11.20 46.29
C ALA A 12 -16.50 -12.13 45.78
N GLN A 13 -16.96 -13.15 45.04
CA GLN A 13 -16.10 -14.11 44.39
C GLN A 13 -15.27 -13.29 43.41
N GLU A 14 -14.03 -13.00 43.80
CA GLU A 14 -13.05 -12.39 42.92
C GLU A 14 -13.04 -13.20 41.62
N PRO A 15 -13.27 -12.59 40.45
CA PRO A 15 -13.15 -13.32 39.21
C PRO A 15 -11.70 -13.76 39.08
N ALA A 16 -11.47 -15.06 39.21
CA ALA A 16 -10.19 -15.73 39.10
C ALA A 16 -9.71 -15.79 37.62
N ASP A 17 -9.74 -14.64 36.93
CA ASP A 17 -9.31 -14.46 35.53
C ASP A 17 -8.44 -13.20 35.33
N GLY A 18 -7.85 -12.68 36.41
CA GLY A 18 -7.13 -11.40 36.43
C GLY A 18 -5.69 -11.40 35.90
N SER A 19 -5.24 -12.33 35.04
CA SER A 19 -3.81 -12.47 34.70
C SER A 19 -3.37 -11.82 33.38
N ALA A 20 -4.22 -11.82 32.34
CA ALA A 20 -3.89 -11.30 31.02
C ALA A 20 -4.40 -9.87 30.80
N ASP A 21 -5.68 -9.63 31.07
CA ASP A 21 -6.34 -8.33 30.82
C ASP A 21 -5.75 -7.19 31.68
N THR A 22 -5.40 -7.48 32.92
CA THR A 22 -4.74 -6.52 33.83
C THR A 22 -3.33 -6.16 33.33
N SER A 23 -2.58 -7.13 32.83
CA SER A 23 -1.24 -6.93 32.29
C SER A 23 -1.26 -6.09 31.00
N ALA A 24 -2.26 -6.30 30.13
CA ALA A 24 -2.46 -5.52 28.91
C ALA A 24 -2.80 -4.06 29.24
N TYR A 25 -3.70 -3.84 30.19
CA TYR A 25 -4.06 -2.49 30.65
C TYR A 25 -2.86 -1.75 31.23
N HIS A 26 -2.10 -2.38 32.13
CA HIS A 26 -0.88 -1.80 32.69
C HIS A 26 0.16 -1.49 31.62
N ALA A 27 0.37 -2.40 30.65
CA ALA A 27 1.30 -2.17 29.55
C ALA A 27 0.90 -0.95 28.71
N ALA A 28 -0.39 -0.77 28.37
CA ALA A 28 -0.82 0.37 27.57
C ALA A 28 -0.73 1.72 28.31
N VAL A 29 -1.02 1.74 29.61
CA VAL A 29 -0.84 2.93 30.46
C VAL A 29 0.63 3.30 30.59
N GLU A 30 1.50 2.33 30.85
CA GLU A 30 2.93 2.58 30.99
C GLU A 30 3.59 2.93 29.65
N LEU A 31 3.11 2.36 28.54
CA LEU A 31 3.46 2.80 27.17
C LEU A 31 3.04 4.25 26.92
N HIS A 32 1.87 4.66 27.43
CA HIS A 32 1.45 6.05 27.41
C HIS A 32 2.32 6.96 28.28
N HIS A 33 3.16 6.40 29.15
CA HIS A 33 4.20 7.06 29.98
C HIS A 33 5.64 6.79 29.52
N GLY A 34 5.83 6.11 28.37
CA GLY A 34 7.11 5.94 27.70
C GLY A 34 7.96 4.81 28.29
N ARG A 35 7.37 4.01 29.17
CA ARG A 35 8.01 2.89 29.85
C ARG A 35 7.71 1.61 29.10
N ILE A 36 8.73 1.07 28.46
CA ILE A 36 8.64 -0.11 27.58
C ILE A 36 8.82 -1.43 28.35
N GLU A 37 9.28 -1.38 29.60
CA GLU A 37 9.54 -2.54 30.44
C GLU A 37 8.26 -3.36 30.66
N TRP A 38 7.14 -2.66 30.87
CA TRP A 38 5.83 -3.27 31.07
C TRP A 38 5.26 -3.91 29.81
N LEU A 39 5.55 -3.35 28.63
CA LEU A 39 5.24 -4.01 27.35
C LEU A 39 6.00 -5.33 27.23
N ALA A 40 7.31 -5.33 27.54
CA ALA A 40 8.12 -6.53 27.48
C ALA A 40 7.66 -7.59 28.49
N GLU A 41 7.21 -7.17 29.67
CA GLU A 41 6.65 -8.08 30.68
C GLU A 41 5.31 -8.68 30.22
N HIS A 42 4.42 -7.87 29.64
CA HIS A 42 3.16 -8.36 29.06
C HIS A 42 3.42 -9.40 27.96
N ILE A 43 4.30 -9.11 26.99
CA ILE A 43 4.66 -10.05 25.91
C ILE A 43 5.18 -11.38 26.47
N LYS A 44 6.01 -11.34 27.54
CA LYS A 44 6.52 -12.56 28.19
C LYS A 44 5.42 -13.36 28.88
N ARG A 45 4.44 -12.69 29.50
CA ARG A 45 3.32 -13.34 30.20
C ARG A 45 2.25 -13.87 29.25
N SER A 46 2.14 -13.29 28.06
CA SER A 46 1.13 -13.62 27.04
C SER A 46 1.67 -14.55 25.94
N ASP A 47 2.70 -15.36 26.21
CA ASP A 47 3.32 -16.27 25.24
C ASP A 47 3.67 -15.58 23.90
N PHE A 48 4.23 -14.38 23.97
CA PHE A 48 4.57 -13.53 22.84
C PHE A 48 3.40 -13.01 21.99
N HIS A 49 2.16 -13.15 22.47
CA HIS A 49 1.00 -12.47 21.87
C HIS A 49 0.93 -11.03 22.39
N ILE A 50 0.54 -10.11 21.51
CA ILE A 50 0.29 -8.71 21.86
C ILE A 50 -1.22 -8.51 21.93
N ASP A 51 -1.72 -8.10 23.09
CA ASP A 51 -3.13 -7.80 23.25
C ASP A 51 -3.60 -6.66 22.32
N PRO A 52 -4.83 -6.73 21.75
CA PRO A 52 -5.36 -5.69 20.86
C PRO A 52 -5.37 -4.27 21.45
N LEU A 53 -5.52 -4.12 22.77
CA LEU A 53 -5.46 -2.82 23.45
C LEU A 53 -4.04 -2.23 23.37
N VAL A 54 -3.03 -3.05 23.64
CA VAL A 54 -1.61 -2.68 23.54
C VAL A 54 -1.24 -2.37 22.09
N ALA A 55 -1.68 -3.20 21.15
CA ALA A 55 -1.45 -2.98 19.72
C ALA A 55 -2.02 -1.65 19.22
N ARG A 56 -3.27 -1.33 19.59
CA ARG A 56 -3.89 -0.04 19.28
C ARG A 56 -3.09 1.14 19.84
N LYS A 57 -2.55 1.00 21.06
CA LYS A 57 -1.74 2.05 21.68
C LYS A 57 -0.42 2.27 20.94
N ILE A 58 0.25 1.19 20.54
CA ILE A 58 1.49 1.25 19.75
C ILE A 58 1.22 1.94 18.40
N LEU A 59 0.13 1.57 17.72
CA LEU A 59 -0.26 2.22 16.46
C LEU A 59 -0.54 3.70 16.65
N ALA A 60 -1.30 4.07 17.69
CA ALA A 60 -1.57 5.48 17.98
C ALA A 60 -0.30 6.30 18.24
N LEU A 61 0.70 5.70 18.90
CA LEU A 61 2.01 6.31 19.15
C LEU A 61 2.86 6.47 17.86
N ILE A 62 2.73 5.56 16.90
CA ILE A 62 3.42 5.63 15.60
C ILE A 62 2.74 6.66 14.69
N GLU A 63 1.42 6.64 14.62
CA GLU A 63 0.60 7.49 13.75
C GLU A 63 0.42 8.92 14.28
N ARG A 64 0.75 9.14 15.56
CA ARG A 64 0.51 10.39 16.29
C ARG A 64 -0.97 10.80 16.31
N SER A 65 -1.86 9.83 16.44
CA SER A 65 -3.31 10.04 16.33
C SER A 65 -3.99 10.45 17.65
N GLU A 66 -3.29 10.35 18.78
CA GLU A 66 -3.81 10.76 20.08
C GLU A 66 -3.32 12.16 20.50
N PRO A 67 -4.20 13.04 21.02
CA PRO A 67 -3.87 14.42 21.35
C PRO A 67 -2.98 14.60 22.60
N ASN A 68 -2.75 13.53 23.38
CA ASN A 68 -2.05 13.59 24.68
C ASN A 68 -0.82 12.67 24.74
N LEU A 69 -0.09 12.48 23.64
CA LEU A 69 1.12 11.65 23.64
C LEU A 69 2.31 12.40 24.22
N PHE A 70 2.90 11.89 25.30
CA PHE A 70 4.11 12.46 25.91
C PHE A 70 5.41 12.07 25.19
N PHE A 71 5.39 11.05 24.33
CA PHE A 71 6.52 10.59 23.49
C PHE A 71 6.02 10.04 22.16
N GLU A 72 6.97 9.93 21.24
CA GLU A 72 6.77 9.42 19.89
C GLU A 72 7.55 8.12 19.71
N LEU A 73 6.92 7.09 19.14
CA LEU A 73 7.63 5.92 18.65
C LEU A 73 8.09 6.17 17.21
N ARG A 74 9.41 6.22 17.01
CA ARG A 74 9.99 6.30 15.67
C ARG A 74 10.43 4.92 15.20
N LEU A 75 9.90 4.51 14.05
CA LEU A 75 10.34 3.30 13.38
C LEU A 75 11.68 3.57 12.70
N VAL A 76 12.76 3.09 13.31
CA VAL A 76 14.10 3.15 12.75
C VAL A 76 14.47 1.77 12.21
N ARG A 77 14.81 1.71 10.93
CA ARG A 77 15.29 0.47 10.33
C ARG A 77 16.69 0.16 10.86
N ARG A 78 16.85 -1.05 11.39
CA ARG A 78 18.15 -1.62 11.74
C ARG A 78 19.00 -1.84 10.48
N HIS A 79 20.19 -1.25 10.45
CA HIS A 79 21.11 -1.33 9.30
C HIS A 79 21.76 -2.70 9.15
N ASP A 80 21.80 -3.49 10.22
CA ASP A 80 22.36 -4.84 10.33
C ASP A 80 21.42 -5.95 9.82
N VAL A 81 20.16 -5.62 9.53
CA VAL A 81 19.18 -6.59 9.02
C VAL A 81 19.08 -6.42 7.50
N HIS A 82 19.33 -7.52 6.77
CA HIS A 82 19.11 -7.56 5.31
C HIS A 82 17.71 -7.04 4.99
N SER A 83 17.58 -6.26 3.90
CA SER A 83 16.25 -5.87 3.42
C SER A 83 15.40 -7.12 3.32
N ALA A 84 14.20 -7.09 3.91
CA ALA A 84 13.18 -8.10 3.67
C ALA A 84 13.21 -8.43 2.17
N GLN A 85 13.35 -9.72 1.85
CA GLN A 85 13.33 -10.16 0.46
C GLN A 85 12.08 -9.55 -0.17
N LYS A 86 12.28 -8.64 -1.13
CA LYS A 86 11.16 -8.07 -1.84
C LYS A 86 10.54 -9.22 -2.64
N ASP A 87 9.22 -9.33 -2.54
CA ASP A 87 8.48 -10.29 -3.34
C ASP A 87 8.84 -10.11 -4.82
N PRO A 88 9.39 -11.14 -5.49
CA PRO A 88 9.81 -11.02 -6.88
C PRO A 88 8.66 -10.59 -7.80
N GLN A 89 7.43 -11.03 -7.53
CA GLN A 89 6.26 -10.65 -8.33
C GLN A 89 5.98 -9.15 -8.23
N GLN A 90 6.09 -8.56 -7.04
CA GLN A 90 5.92 -7.12 -6.84
C GLN A 90 7.01 -6.31 -7.56
N VAL A 91 8.24 -6.83 -7.59
CA VAL A 91 9.34 -6.18 -8.30
C VAL A 91 9.11 -6.21 -9.81
N GLU A 92 8.64 -7.33 -10.34
CA GLU A 92 8.31 -7.46 -11.76
C GLU A 92 7.17 -6.53 -12.16
N HIS A 93 6.07 -6.51 -11.40
CA HIS A 93 4.94 -5.60 -11.64
C HIS A 93 5.39 -4.14 -11.66
N ARG A 94 6.14 -3.73 -10.64
CA ARG A 94 6.70 -2.36 -10.56
C ARG A 94 7.59 -2.04 -11.77
N ASN A 95 8.43 -2.97 -12.20
CA ASN A 95 9.33 -2.76 -13.32
C ASN A 95 8.57 -2.67 -14.65
N LEU A 96 7.50 -3.45 -14.82
CA LEU A 96 6.60 -3.36 -15.96
C LEU A 96 5.86 -2.02 -15.99
N ASP A 97 5.30 -1.57 -14.86
CA ASP A 97 4.62 -0.28 -14.76
C ASP A 97 5.56 0.88 -15.14
N MET A 98 6.80 0.84 -14.63
CA MET A 98 7.83 1.81 -15.03
C MET A 98 8.14 1.73 -16.53
N ALA A 99 8.17 0.53 -17.11
CA ALA A 99 8.44 0.36 -18.53
C ALA A 99 7.31 0.94 -19.40
N VAL A 100 6.04 0.74 -19.00
CA VAL A 100 4.88 1.34 -19.66
C VAL A 100 4.95 2.88 -19.59
N GLU A 101 5.31 3.43 -18.43
CA GLU A 101 5.47 4.88 -18.28
C GLU A 101 6.59 5.44 -19.18
N VAL A 102 7.74 4.76 -19.25
CA VAL A 102 8.83 5.11 -20.17
C VAL A 102 8.37 5.02 -21.63
N ALA A 103 7.58 3.99 -21.99
CA ALA A 103 7.03 3.83 -23.33
C ALA A 103 6.05 4.96 -23.71
N ARG A 104 5.13 5.33 -22.81
CA ARG A 104 4.18 6.44 -23.03
C ARG A 104 4.88 7.77 -23.32
N ARG A 105 6.06 7.98 -22.71
CA ARG A 105 6.88 9.19 -22.91
C ARG A 105 7.87 9.07 -24.08
N GLY A 106 7.83 8.00 -24.89
CA GLY A 106 8.74 7.80 -26.03
C GLY A 106 10.17 7.42 -25.64
N GLY A 107 10.42 6.98 -24.40
CA GLY A 107 11.76 6.65 -23.90
C GLY A 107 12.43 5.45 -24.57
N PHE A 108 11.71 4.69 -25.39
CA PHE A 108 12.29 3.61 -26.20
C PHE A 108 12.70 4.04 -27.61
N GLU A 109 12.36 5.28 -28.01
CA GLU A 109 12.77 5.87 -29.28
C GLU A 109 14.24 6.33 -29.24
N ARG A 110 14.80 6.57 -30.42
CA ARG A 110 16.22 6.94 -30.56
C ARG A 110 16.43 8.36 -30.01
N GLY A 111 17.37 8.50 -29.07
CA GLY A 111 17.82 9.80 -28.56
C GLY A 111 17.18 10.27 -27.24
N PHE A 112 16.03 9.73 -26.84
CA PHE A 112 15.30 10.20 -25.64
C PHE A 112 15.47 9.31 -24.40
N ARG A 113 16.02 8.11 -24.58
CA ARG A 113 16.04 7.03 -23.58
C ARG A 113 16.52 7.44 -22.19
N MET A 114 17.73 7.97 -22.07
CA MET A 114 18.30 8.28 -20.75
C MET A 114 17.60 9.46 -20.08
N ARG A 115 17.16 10.45 -20.86
CA ARG A 115 16.38 11.59 -20.37
C ARG A 115 15.05 11.12 -19.81
N VAL A 116 14.28 10.33 -20.58
CA VAL A 116 12.98 9.82 -20.12
C VAL A 116 13.13 8.89 -18.92
N CYS A 117 14.15 8.02 -18.88
CA CYS A 117 14.41 7.17 -17.71
C CYS A 117 14.75 8.00 -16.46
N HIS A 118 15.45 9.14 -16.61
CA HIS A 118 15.69 10.08 -15.52
C HIS A 118 14.38 10.71 -15.05
N ASP A 119 13.58 11.26 -15.97
CA ASP A 119 12.32 11.94 -15.65
C ASP A 119 11.26 11.01 -15.01
N VAL A 120 11.34 9.70 -15.28
CA VAL A 120 10.50 8.66 -14.67
C VAL A 120 11.06 8.19 -13.32
N GLY A 121 12.38 8.29 -13.12
CA GLY A 121 13.09 7.87 -11.91
C GLY A 121 13.13 8.91 -10.81
N GLU A 122 13.28 10.19 -11.16
CA GLU A 122 13.38 11.33 -10.24
C GLU A 122 12.27 11.37 -9.16
N PRO A 123 10.96 11.30 -9.49
CA PRO A 123 9.91 11.33 -8.47
C PRO A 123 9.93 10.10 -7.54
N ARG A 124 10.62 9.03 -7.94
CA ARG A 124 10.77 7.79 -7.16
C ARG A 124 12.11 7.72 -6.42
N GLY A 125 12.95 8.75 -6.53
CA GLY A 125 14.31 8.75 -5.98
C GLY A 125 15.23 7.71 -6.62
N LEU A 126 14.98 7.35 -7.89
CA LEU A 126 15.74 6.35 -8.62
C LEU A 126 16.65 6.99 -9.68
N GLU A 127 17.85 6.45 -9.82
CA GLU A 127 18.77 6.87 -10.88
C GLU A 127 18.28 6.42 -12.27
N GLY A 128 18.39 7.27 -13.28
CA GLY A 128 17.97 6.93 -14.65
C GLY A 128 18.66 5.68 -15.21
N THR A 129 19.92 5.42 -14.84
CA THR A 129 20.64 4.18 -15.25
C THR A 129 20.06 2.93 -14.60
N TYR A 130 19.59 3.03 -13.35
CA TYR A 130 18.88 1.96 -12.65
C TYR A 130 17.54 1.70 -13.32
N VAL A 131 16.74 2.74 -13.56
CA VAL A 131 15.46 2.63 -14.28
C VAL A 131 15.65 1.93 -15.61
N TYR A 132 16.63 2.36 -16.42
CA TYR A 132 16.91 1.73 -17.71
C TYR A 132 17.18 0.23 -17.60
N ARG A 133 17.98 -0.21 -16.62
CA ARG A 133 18.26 -1.63 -16.39
C ARG A 133 17.00 -2.41 -16.03
N CYS A 134 16.12 -1.82 -15.22
CA CYS A 134 14.86 -2.45 -14.81
C CYS A 134 13.84 -2.55 -15.95
N VAL A 135 13.73 -1.54 -16.82
CA VAL A 135 12.70 -1.49 -17.85
C VAL A 135 13.11 -2.15 -19.17
N LYS A 136 14.41 -2.27 -19.46
CA LYS A 136 14.93 -2.85 -20.71
C LYS A 136 14.32 -4.22 -21.05
N PRO A 137 14.16 -5.18 -20.11
CA PRO A 137 13.57 -6.48 -20.41
C PRO A 137 12.09 -6.41 -20.83
N TYR A 138 11.37 -5.38 -20.42
CA TYR A 138 9.92 -5.22 -20.65
C TYR A 138 9.59 -4.31 -21.84
N ARG A 139 10.60 -3.89 -22.62
CA ARG A 139 10.44 -2.92 -23.72
C ARG A 139 9.32 -3.30 -24.69
N ASP A 140 9.38 -4.50 -25.23
CA ASP A 140 8.48 -4.89 -26.33
C ASP A 140 7.05 -5.03 -25.81
N LEU A 141 6.87 -5.64 -24.63
CA LEU A 141 5.59 -5.73 -23.94
C LEU A 141 4.99 -4.34 -23.61
N ALA A 142 5.82 -3.42 -23.11
CA ALA A 142 5.37 -2.05 -22.81
C ALA A 142 4.91 -1.30 -24.07
N LEU A 143 5.59 -1.48 -25.20
CA LEU A 143 5.19 -0.88 -26.47
C LEU A 143 3.86 -1.47 -27.00
N GLU A 144 3.64 -2.78 -26.82
CA GLU A 144 2.36 -3.42 -27.18
C GLU A 144 1.20 -2.89 -26.34
N ILE A 145 1.40 -2.74 -25.02
CA ILE A 145 0.40 -2.17 -24.11
C ILE A 145 0.04 -0.75 -24.54
N VAL A 146 1.03 0.12 -24.76
CA VAL A 146 0.79 1.50 -25.20
C VAL A 146 0.06 1.55 -26.55
N LYS A 147 0.39 0.65 -27.48
CA LYS A 147 -0.30 0.55 -28.76
C LYS A 147 -1.77 0.12 -28.58
N ALA A 148 -2.04 -0.84 -27.70
CA ALA A 148 -3.41 -1.26 -27.38
C ALA A 148 -4.22 -0.12 -26.74
N GLU A 149 -3.62 0.64 -25.81
CA GLU A 149 -4.24 1.83 -25.22
C GLU A 149 -4.59 2.89 -26.27
N GLN A 150 -3.67 3.15 -27.21
CA GLN A 150 -3.91 4.11 -28.30
C GLN A 150 -5.02 3.65 -29.25
N MET A 151 -5.07 2.36 -29.58
CA MET A 151 -6.16 1.79 -30.41
C MET A 151 -7.51 1.89 -29.70
N GLN A 152 -7.57 1.53 -28.41
CA GLN A 152 -8.79 1.66 -27.62
C GLN A 152 -9.28 3.13 -27.57
N ALA A 153 -8.37 4.07 -27.33
CA ALA A 153 -8.71 5.49 -27.29
C ALA A 153 -9.19 6.02 -28.65
N ALA A 154 -8.63 5.53 -29.76
CA ALA A 154 -9.09 5.89 -31.10
C ALA A 154 -10.46 5.30 -31.43
N TYR A 155 -10.75 4.07 -30.97
CA TYR A 155 -12.07 3.45 -31.09
C TYR A 155 -13.13 4.24 -30.32
N GLU A 156 -12.83 4.64 -29.08
CA GLU A 156 -13.73 5.44 -28.23
C GLU A 156 -14.01 6.83 -28.82
N ARG A 157 -13.04 7.42 -29.54
CA ARG A 157 -13.24 8.66 -30.30
C ARG A 157 -14.02 8.47 -31.61
N GLY A 158 -14.31 7.23 -32.00
CA GLY A 158 -14.99 6.92 -33.26
C GLY A 158 -14.12 7.11 -34.49
N GLU A 159 -12.79 7.10 -34.34
CA GLU A 159 -11.85 7.24 -35.46
C GLU A 159 -11.62 5.90 -36.18
N ILE A 160 -11.72 4.79 -35.45
CA ILE A 160 -11.47 3.44 -35.95
C ILE A 160 -12.60 2.48 -35.58
N ASP A 161 -12.81 1.43 -36.39
CA ASP A 161 -13.78 0.37 -36.14
C ASP A 161 -13.29 -0.65 -35.09
N PHE A 162 -14.12 -1.64 -34.75
CA PHE A 162 -13.79 -2.69 -33.79
C PHE A 162 -12.61 -3.59 -34.23
N LEU A 163 -12.21 -3.52 -35.50
CA LEU A 163 -11.05 -4.23 -36.07
C LEU A 163 -9.81 -3.33 -36.17
N GLY A 164 -9.90 -2.08 -35.71
CA GLY A 164 -8.82 -1.10 -35.75
C GLY A 164 -8.61 -0.41 -37.10
N ARG A 165 -9.60 -0.46 -38.01
CA ARG A 165 -9.54 0.18 -39.33
C ARG A 165 -10.11 1.59 -39.26
N PRO A 166 -9.54 2.58 -39.97
CA PRO A 166 -10.07 3.94 -39.97
C PRO A 166 -11.49 3.98 -40.53
N ILE A 167 -12.41 4.62 -39.80
CA ILE A 167 -13.77 4.86 -40.27
C ILE A 167 -13.70 6.01 -41.27
N SER A 168 -13.66 5.69 -42.57
CA SER A 168 -13.68 6.72 -43.61
C SER A 168 -15.01 7.47 -43.60
N SER A 169 -14.98 8.79 -43.44
CA SER A 169 -16.15 9.69 -43.52
C SER A 169 -16.71 9.87 -44.94
N HIS A 170 -16.25 9.09 -45.92
CA HIS A 170 -16.72 9.11 -47.30
C HIS A 170 -17.57 7.87 -47.63
N SER A 171 -18.73 7.75 -47.01
CA SER A 171 -19.89 7.25 -47.77
C SER A 171 -20.66 8.48 -48.26
N CYS A 172 -20.13 9.14 -49.29
CA CYS A 172 -21.01 9.75 -50.27
C CYS A 172 -21.85 8.59 -50.80
N PHE A 173 -23.04 8.41 -50.23
CA PHE A 173 -24.07 7.65 -50.92
C PHE A 173 -24.13 8.26 -52.31
N ALA A 174 -23.77 7.49 -53.32
CA ALA A 174 -24.04 7.85 -54.69
C ALA A 174 -25.53 8.19 -54.72
N GLU A 175 -25.86 9.46 -54.95
CA GLU A 175 -27.21 9.86 -55.30
C GLU A 175 -27.57 9.01 -56.50
N ASP A 176 -28.52 8.09 -56.28
CA ASP A 176 -29.10 7.30 -57.35
C ASP A 176 -29.67 8.31 -58.36
N PRO A 177 -29.19 8.35 -59.62
CA PRO A 177 -29.67 9.33 -60.60
C PRO A 177 -31.14 9.11 -61.02
N ASN A 178 -31.86 8.22 -60.32
CA ASN A 178 -33.26 7.86 -60.55
C ASN A 178 -34.13 7.97 -59.28
N SER A 179 -33.73 8.74 -58.26
CA SER A 179 -34.71 9.24 -57.27
C SER A 179 -35.56 10.35 -57.92
N PRO A 180 -36.89 10.37 -57.66
CA PRO A 180 -37.95 10.75 -58.61
C PRO A 180 -37.89 12.15 -59.20
#